data_AF-A0A956XWQ7-F1
#
_entry.id   AF-A0A956XWQ7-F1
#
_cell.length_a   1.000
_cell.length_b   1.000
_cell.length_c   1.000
_cell.angle_alpha   90.00
_cell.angle_beta   90.00
_cell.angle_gamma   90.00
#
_symmetry.space_group_name_H-M   'P 1'
#
loop_
_entity.id
_entity.type
_entity.pdbx_description
1 polymer ?
#
loop_
_entity_poly.entity_id
_entity_poly.type
_entity_poly.pdbx_seq_one_letter_code
_entity_poly.pdbx_strand_id
1 'polypeptide(L)'
;MQGRAIHITGIVQGVGFRPFVYGLALRHDLKGWVRNTSEGVDIRVDGRMESLDLFLAALRQEAPPLAFIDSLTATDCQPDEFAVFEIRHSEAVQGASQPISPDIAICDDCLRELHDPSDRRYRYPFINCTNCGPRFTIIKDIPY
;
A
#
# COMPACT_ATOMS: atom_id res chain seq x y z
N MET A 1 16.73 -1.80 19.50
CA MET A 1 15.72 -1.68 18.43
C MET A 1 14.38 -2.11 19.00
N GLN A 2 13.29 -1.65 18.40
CA GLN A 2 11.92 -2.06 18.76
C GLN A 2 11.21 -2.53 17.51
N GLY A 3 10.22 -3.42 17.68
CA GLY A 3 9.31 -3.80 16.63
C GLY A 3 7.95 -3.11 16.81
N ARG A 4 7.25 -2.88 15.70
CA ARG A 4 5.81 -2.58 15.67
C ARG A 4 5.10 -3.54 14.74
N ALA A 5 3.97 -4.09 15.19
CA ALA A 5 2.97 -4.67 14.32
C ALA A 5 1.89 -3.62 14.05
N ILE A 6 1.55 -3.41 12.79
CA ILE A 6 0.57 -2.41 12.37
C ILE A 6 -0.46 -3.11 11.49
N HIS A 7 -1.73 -2.88 11.77
CA HIS A 7 -2.84 -3.36 10.97
C HIS A 7 -3.68 -2.17 10.50
N ILE A 8 -3.97 -2.14 9.20
CA ILE A 8 -4.68 -1.05 8.55
C ILE A 8 -5.91 -1.58 7.83
N THR A 9 -7.05 -0.95 8.09
CA THR A 9 -8.33 -1.24 7.41
C THR A 9 -8.83 -0.04 6.63
N GLY A 10 -9.70 -0.31 5.64
CA GLY A 10 -10.30 0.67 4.75
C GLY A 10 -10.01 0.38 3.29
N ILE A 11 -10.13 1.39 2.42
CA ILE A 11 -9.78 1.28 0.99
C ILE A 11 -8.26 1.40 0.87
N VAL A 12 -7.54 0.32 1.18
CA VAL A 12 -6.07 0.28 1.19
C VAL A 12 -5.49 -0.76 0.24
N GLN A 13 -6.33 -1.40 -0.58
CA GLN A 13 -5.93 -2.37 -1.58
C GLN A 13 -6.28 -1.89 -3.00
N GLY A 14 -5.42 -2.23 -3.97
CA GLY A 14 -5.56 -1.72 -5.35
C GLY A 14 -5.21 -0.23 -5.52
N VAL A 15 -4.65 0.41 -4.49
CA VAL A 15 -4.36 1.87 -4.46
C VAL A 15 -2.87 2.20 -4.35
N GLY A 16 -2.00 1.23 -4.65
CA GLY A 16 -0.54 1.42 -4.55
C GLY A 16 0.01 1.44 -3.12
N PHE A 17 -0.76 0.97 -2.14
CA PHE A 17 -0.39 1.05 -0.73
C PHE A 17 0.88 0.26 -0.38
N ARG A 18 1.06 -0.97 -0.90
CA ARG A 18 2.28 -1.78 -0.67
C ARG A 18 3.57 -1.07 -1.13
N PRO A 19 3.68 -0.56 -2.38
CA PRO A 19 4.80 0.28 -2.80
C PRO A 19 5.01 1.53 -1.94
N PHE A 20 3.92 2.21 -1.54
CA PHE A 20 3.99 3.37 -0.66
C PHE A 20 4.63 3.03 0.69
N VAL A 21 4.15 1.97 1.36
CA VAL A 21 4.69 1.49 2.63
C VAL A 21 6.16 1.09 2.49
N TYR A 22 6.50 0.38 1.42
CA TYR A 22 7.89 -0.01 1.12
C TYR A 22 8.81 1.21 1.01
N GLY A 23 8.42 2.20 0.19
CA GLY A 23 9.19 3.43 0.05
C GLY A 23 9.32 4.21 1.36
N LEU A 24 8.24 4.27 2.14
CA LEU A 24 8.25 4.92 3.45
C LEU A 24 9.18 4.20 4.44
N ALA A 25 9.16 2.87 4.49
CA ALA A 25 10.04 2.10 5.35
C ALA A 25 11.53 2.35 5.01
N LEU A 26 11.88 2.38 3.73
CA LEU A 26 13.25 2.70 3.29
C LEU A 26 13.66 4.13 3.66
N ARG A 27 12.78 5.12 3.49
CA ARG A 27 13.04 6.52 3.86
C ARG A 27 13.35 6.70 5.35
N HIS A 28 12.77 5.86 6.20
CA HIS A 28 12.96 5.90 7.66
C HIS A 28 13.99 4.89 8.20
N ASP A 29 14.70 4.17 7.31
CA ASP A 29 15.67 3.13 7.66
C ASP A 29 15.07 2.02 8.54
N LEU A 30 13.85 1.59 8.17
CA LEU A 30 13.12 0.51 8.83
C LEU A 30 13.24 -0.80 8.06
N LYS A 31 13.21 -1.92 8.79
CA LYS A 31 13.31 -3.28 8.23
C LYS A 31 12.07 -4.07 8.61
N GLY A 32 11.66 -5.04 7.80
CA GLY A 32 10.41 -5.75 8.03
C GLY A 32 9.64 -6.11 6.76
N TRP A 33 8.32 -6.04 6.80
CA TRP A 33 7.52 -6.41 5.65
C TRP A 33 6.13 -5.76 5.64
N VAL A 34 5.51 -5.74 4.46
CA VAL A 34 4.09 -5.41 4.26
C VAL A 34 3.40 -6.52 3.46
N ARG A 35 2.16 -6.87 3.82
CA ARG A 35 1.32 -7.79 3.04
C ARG A 35 -0.14 -7.31 3.01
N ASN A 36 -0.86 -7.69 1.95
CA ASN A 36 -2.31 -7.56 1.94
C ASN A 36 -2.94 -8.82 2.53
N THR A 37 -3.99 -8.65 3.31
CA THR A 37 -4.85 -9.74 3.77
C THR A 37 -6.30 -9.46 3.39
N SER A 38 -7.21 -10.42 3.52
CA SER A 38 -8.64 -10.14 3.31
C SER A 38 -9.26 -9.28 4.43
N GLU A 39 -8.50 -8.98 5.49
CA GLU A 39 -8.87 -8.09 6.59
C GLU A 39 -8.29 -6.69 6.46
N GLY A 40 -7.18 -6.52 5.73
CA GLY A 40 -6.38 -5.31 5.83
C GLY A 40 -5.09 -5.29 5.05
N VAL A 41 -4.25 -4.36 5.46
CA VAL A 41 -2.82 -4.39 5.19
C VAL A 41 -2.13 -4.61 6.53
N ASP A 42 -1.32 -5.67 6.59
CA ASP A 42 -0.46 -5.94 7.74
C ASP A 42 0.95 -5.46 7.45
N ILE A 43 1.54 -4.79 8.42
CA ILE A 43 2.90 -4.27 8.37
C ILE A 43 3.62 -4.72 9.62
N ARG A 44 4.85 -5.19 9.44
CA ARG A 44 5.80 -5.45 10.51
C ARG A 44 7.04 -4.61 10.26
N VAL A 45 7.46 -3.82 11.24
CA VAL A 45 8.64 -2.98 11.11
C VAL A 45 9.48 -3.03 12.38
N ASP A 46 10.79 -3.10 12.20
CA ASP A 46 11.80 -2.99 13.23
C ASP A 46 12.66 -1.76 12.97
N GLY A 47 13.01 -1.06 14.05
CA GLY A 47 13.90 0.10 13.96
C GLY A 47 14.14 0.82 15.27
N ARG A 48 14.59 2.07 15.16
CA ARG A 48 14.67 3.01 16.28
C ARG A 48 13.27 3.58 16.57
N MET A 49 12.99 3.85 17.84
CA MET A 49 11.71 4.40 18.28
C MET A 49 11.31 5.66 17.50
N GLU A 50 12.24 6.60 17.33
CA GLU A 50 12.02 7.83 16.56
C GLU A 50 11.64 7.54 15.10
N SER A 51 12.31 6.60 14.44
CA SER A 51 11.99 6.20 13.06
C SER A 51 10.60 5.57 12.95
N LEU A 52 10.21 4.76 13.95
CA LEU A 52 8.89 4.12 14.00
C LEU A 52 7.77 5.15 14.19
N ASP A 53 7.98 6.14 15.06
CA ASP A 53 7.00 7.19 15.31
C ASP A 53 6.82 8.10 14.09
N LEU A 54 7.92 8.47 13.43
CA LEU A 54 7.89 9.23 12.17
C LEU A 54 7.19 8.44 11.06
N PHE A 55 7.49 7.15 10.94
CA PHE A 55 6.83 6.26 9.97
C PHE A 55 5.33 6.16 10.20
N LEU A 56 4.88 6.01 11.46
CA LEU A 56 3.46 5.97 11.81
C LEU A 56 2.73 7.28 11.52
N ALA A 57 3.39 8.42 11.74
CA ALA A 57 2.85 9.73 11.38
C ALA A 57 2.71 9.87 9.85
N ALA A 58 3.76 9.53 9.11
CA ALA A 58 3.79 9.61 7.66
C ALA A 58 2.81 8.65 6.97
N LEU A 59 2.58 7.45 7.52
CA LEU A 59 1.56 6.51 7.02
C LEU A 59 0.17 7.15 6.94
N ARG A 60 -0.17 8.05 7.88
CA ARG A 60 -1.46 8.74 7.90
C ARG A 60 -1.47 10.00 7.03
N GLN A 61 -0.36 10.74 6.99
CA GLN A 61 -0.29 12.06 6.34
C GLN A 61 0.01 11.98 4.84
N GLU A 62 0.77 10.96 4.42
CA GLU A 62 1.26 10.81 3.05
C GLU A 62 0.58 9.66 2.30
N ALA A 63 -0.54 9.14 2.82
CA ALA A 63 -1.26 8.03 2.21
C ALA A 63 -1.59 8.31 0.71
N PRO A 64 -1.55 7.29 -0.16
CA PRO A 64 -1.89 7.47 -1.57
C PRO A 64 -3.25 8.15 -1.75
N PRO A 65 -3.47 8.92 -2.83
CA PRO A 65 -4.68 9.74 -3.00
C PRO A 65 -5.97 8.91 -3.10
N LEU A 66 -5.88 7.67 -3.55
CA LEU A 66 -7.02 6.74 -3.59
C LEU A 66 -7.17 5.91 -2.32
N ALA A 67 -6.19 5.98 -1.40
CA ALA A 67 -6.24 5.24 -0.16
C ALA A 67 -7.14 5.95 0.84
N PHE A 68 -8.05 5.19 1.47
CA PHE A 68 -8.85 5.67 2.58
C PHE A 68 -8.63 4.76 3.78
N ILE A 69 -8.05 5.30 4.86
CA ILE A 69 -7.76 4.54 6.07
C ILE A 69 -8.91 4.74 7.05
N ASP A 70 -9.67 3.68 7.32
CA ASP A 70 -10.73 3.67 8.33
C ASP A 70 -10.15 3.50 9.72
N SER A 71 -9.21 2.56 9.87
CA SER A 71 -8.52 2.32 11.12
C SER A 71 -7.04 1.97 10.90
N LEU A 72 -6.20 2.42 11.84
CA LEU A 72 -4.79 2.06 11.92
C LEU A 72 -4.49 1.73 13.37
N THR A 73 -4.22 0.46 13.65
CA THR A 73 -3.77 -0.01 14.95
C THR A 73 -2.28 -0.33 14.89
N ALA A 74 -1.53 0.11 15.89
CA ALA A 74 -0.10 -0.15 16.00
C ALA A 74 0.19 -0.68 17.41
N THR A 75 0.82 -1.85 17.49
CA THR A 75 1.17 -2.52 18.74
C THR A 75 2.67 -2.71 18.85
N ASP A 76 3.21 -2.46 20.03
CA ASP A 76 4.60 -2.77 20.36
C ASP A 76 4.82 -4.29 20.41
N CYS A 77 6.01 -4.71 20.00
CA CYS A 77 6.40 -6.11 20.00
C CYS A 77 7.91 -6.26 20.05
N GLN A 78 8.36 -7.49 20.29
CA GLN A 78 9.78 -7.83 20.14
C GLN A 78 10.20 -7.64 18.67
N PRO A 79 11.36 -7.04 18.40
CA PRO A 79 11.91 -6.99 17.05
C PRO A 79 12.30 -8.39 16.60
N ASP A 80 12.05 -8.70 15.32
CA ASP A 80 12.38 -10.00 14.72
C ASP A 80 13.73 -9.95 13.96
N GLU A 81 14.44 -8.83 14.02
CA GLU A 81 15.78 -8.60 13.44
C GLU A 81 15.83 -8.80 11.92
N PHE A 82 14.83 -8.28 11.21
CA PHE A 82 14.81 -8.34 9.75
C PHE A 82 16.08 -7.74 9.13
N ALA A 83 16.59 -8.36 8.06
CA ALA A 83 17.75 -7.85 7.34
C ALA A 83 17.39 -6.69 6.39
N VAL A 84 16.18 -6.75 5.80
CA VAL A 84 15.67 -5.83 4.78
C VAL A 84 14.18 -5.57 5.01
N PHE A 85 13.61 -4.62 4.25
CA PHE A 85 12.16 -4.46 4.15
C PHE A 85 11.63 -5.12 2.88
N GLU A 86 10.55 -5.89 2.96
CA GLU A 86 10.02 -6.70 1.84
C GLU A 86 8.51 -6.53 1.62
N ILE A 87 8.07 -6.64 0.37
CA ILE A 87 6.65 -6.79 0.05
C ILE A 87 6.36 -8.30 -0.01
N ARG A 88 5.58 -8.81 0.94
CA ARG A 88 5.22 -10.24 1.01
C ARG A 88 3.97 -10.54 0.19
N HIS A 89 3.81 -11.83 -0.14
CA HIS A 89 2.62 -12.34 -0.80
C HIS A 89 1.36 -12.09 0.02
N SER A 90 0.27 -11.83 -0.68
CA SER A 90 -1.05 -11.65 -0.09
C SER A 90 -1.54 -12.96 0.55
N GLU A 91 -2.29 -12.84 1.65
CA GLU A 91 -2.80 -14.01 2.40
C GLU A 91 -4.29 -13.86 2.69
N ALA A 92 -5.09 -14.87 2.32
CA ALA A 92 -6.52 -14.87 2.61
C ALA A 92 -6.77 -15.33 4.05
N VAL A 93 -7.50 -14.51 4.81
CA VAL A 93 -8.04 -14.82 6.14
C VAL A 93 -9.51 -15.22 5.98
N GLN A 94 -9.90 -16.37 6.56
CA GLN A 94 -11.26 -16.89 6.45
C GLN A 94 -12.28 -15.98 7.13
N GLY A 95 -13.39 -15.70 6.44
CA GLY A 95 -14.52 -14.93 6.97
C GLY A 95 -14.32 -13.40 6.97
N ALA A 96 -13.17 -12.93 6.49
CA ALA A 96 -12.86 -11.51 6.41
C ALA A 96 -13.23 -10.90 5.06
N SER A 97 -13.58 -9.61 5.09
CA SER A 97 -13.79 -8.82 3.88
C SER A 97 -13.33 -7.39 4.09
N GLN A 98 -12.95 -6.74 2.99
CA GLN A 98 -12.52 -5.35 2.95
C GLN A 98 -13.26 -4.58 1.87
N PRO A 99 -13.44 -3.25 2.03
CA PRO A 99 -13.96 -2.42 0.97
C PRO A 99 -12.99 -2.38 -0.22
N ILE A 100 -13.56 -2.47 -1.42
CA ILE A 100 -12.82 -2.45 -2.68
C ILE A 100 -12.87 -1.03 -3.25
N SER A 101 -11.74 -0.53 -3.75
CA SER A 101 -11.69 0.77 -4.44
C SER A 101 -12.67 0.80 -5.61
N PRO A 102 -13.44 1.89 -5.80
CA PRO A 102 -14.21 2.09 -7.01
C PRO A 102 -13.30 2.22 -8.24
N ASP A 103 -13.89 2.11 -9.43
CA ASP A 103 -13.21 2.44 -10.68
C ASP A 103 -12.94 3.95 -10.76
N ILE A 104 -11.75 4.33 -11.23
CA ILE A 104 -11.31 5.73 -11.28
C ILE A 104 -10.96 6.10 -12.73
N ALA A 105 -11.36 7.30 -13.15
CA ALA A 105 -10.98 7.85 -14.44
C ALA A 105 -9.45 7.98 -14.57
N ILE A 106 -8.95 8.07 -15.81
CA ILE A 106 -7.51 8.27 -16.06
C ILE A 106 -6.99 9.51 -15.32
N CYS A 107 -5.83 9.39 -14.66
CA CYS A 107 -5.17 10.52 -14.00
C CYS A 107 -4.35 11.36 -14.99
N ASP A 108 -3.95 12.56 -14.58
CA ASP A 108 -3.18 13.50 -15.41
C ASP A 108 -1.84 12.91 -15.88
N ASP A 109 -1.16 12.10 -15.06
CA ASP A 109 0.09 11.44 -15.44
C ASP A 109 -0.11 10.44 -16.57
N CYS A 110 -1.10 9.55 -16.45
CA CYS A 110 -1.43 8.62 -17.51
C CYS A 110 -1.95 9.35 -18.75
N LEU A 111 -2.69 10.45 -18.59
CA LEU A 111 -3.18 11.24 -19.71
C LEU A 111 -2.03 11.90 -20.47
N ARG A 112 -0.99 12.35 -19.77
CA ARG A 112 0.26 12.86 -20.36
C ARG A 112 0.99 11.77 -21.12
N GLU A 113 1.23 10.60 -20.51
CA GLU A 113 1.87 9.45 -21.17
C GLU A 113 1.09 8.97 -22.41
N LEU A 114 -0.25 8.96 -22.34
CA LEU A 114 -1.12 8.55 -23.44
C LEU A 114 -0.93 9.43 -24.69
N HIS A 115 -0.64 10.72 -24.49
CA HIS A 115 -0.53 11.72 -25.55
C HIS A 115 0.92 12.02 -25.97
N ASP A 116 1.93 11.47 -25.29
CA ASP A 116 3.35 11.69 -25.59
C ASP A 116 3.85 10.69 -26.66
N PRO A 117 4.22 11.13 -27.89
CA PRO A 117 4.73 10.23 -28.94
C PRO A 117 6.04 9.53 -28.62
N SER A 118 6.79 10.01 -27.63
CA SER A 118 8.05 9.41 -27.18
C SER A 118 7.86 8.36 -26.07
N ASP A 119 6.68 8.33 -25.43
CA ASP A 119 6.36 7.34 -24.42
C ASP A 119 6.02 5.99 -25.07
N ARG A 120 6.52 4.89 -24.49
CA ARG A 120 6.19 3.52 -24.92
C ARG A 120 4.69 3.21 -24.86
N ARG A 121 3.92 3.99 -24.09
CA ARG A 121 2.47 3.86 -23.92
C ARG A 121 1.69 4.86 -24.78
N TYR A 122 2.32 5.53 -25.74
CA TYR A 122 1.65 6.43 -26.69
C TYR A 122 0.42 5.75 -27.32
N ARG A 123 -0.76 6.37 -27.14
CA ARG A 123 -2.07 5.88 -27.62
C ARG A 123 -2.46 4.48 -27.14
N TYR A 124 -1.86 3.97 -26.05
CA TYR A 124 -2.21 2.66 -25.48
C TYR A 124 -3.58 2.70 -24.78
N PRO A 125 -4.62 2.00 -25.29
CA PRO A 125 -6.00 2.18 -24.81
C PRO A 125 -6.28 1.71 -23.38
N PHE A 126 -5.43 0.85 -22.83
CA PHE A 126 -5.57 0.29 -21.48
C PHE A 126 -4.59 0.90 -20.48
N ILE A 127 -4.06 2.09 -20.77
CA ILE A 127 -3.16 2.79 -19.86
C ILE A 127 -3.84 3.02 -18.51
N ASN A 128 -3.17 2.61 -17.44
CA ASN A 128 -3.54 2.93 -16.06
C ASN A 128 -2.29 2.89 -15.18
N CYS A 129 -2.42 3.41 -13.97
CA CYS A 129 -1.42 3.30 -12.91
C CYS A 129 -2.10 2.92 -11.59
N THR A 130 -1.36 2.93 -10.49
CA THR A 130 -1.92 2.67 -9.15
C THR A 130 -2.98 3.68 -8.73
N ASN A 131 -2.98 4.87 -9.34
CA ASN A 131 -3.86 6.00 -9.02
C ASN A 131 -5.05 6.16 -9.97
N CYS A 132 -5.25 5.26 -10.94
CA CYS A 132 -6.39 5.34 -11.87
C CYS A 132 -6.78 3.97 -12.48
N GLY A 133 -7.86 3.96 -13.25
CA GLY A 133 -8.32 2.82 -14.03
C GLY A 133 -9.35 1.95 -13.31
N PRO A 134 -9.77 0.85 -13.95
CA PRO A 134 -10.76 -0.06 -13.38
C PRO A 134 -10.20 -0.77 -12.13
N ARG A 135 -11.08 -0.99 -11.16
CA ARG A 135 -10.86 -1.72 -9.91
C ARG A 135 -12.05 -2.62 -9.67
N PHE A 136 -13.11 -2.10 -9.04
CA PHE A 136 -14.30 -2.86 -8.68
C PHE A 136 -14.86 -3.69 -9.85
N THR A 137 -14.91 -3.12 -11.06
CA THR A 137 -15.44 -3.82 -12.25
C THR A 137 -14.65 -5.06 -12.68
N ILE A 138 -13.38 -5.20 -12.28
CA ILE A 138 -12.50 -6.29 -12.73
C ILE A 138 -11.96 -7.17 -11.60
N ILE A 139 -12.16 -6.78 -10.34
CA ILE A 139 -11.73 -7.54 -9.17
C ILE A 139 -12.67 -8.73 -8.97
N LYS A 140 -12.09 -9.94 -8.88
CA LYS A 140 -12.85 -11.18 -8.68
C LYS A 140 -12.89 -11.65 -7.23
N ASP A 141 -11.84 -11.35 -6.47
CA ASP A 141 -11.68 -11.77 -5.08
C ASP A 141 -10.64 -10.88 -4.37
N ILE A 142 -10.56 -11.01 -3.05
CA ILE A 142 -9.57 -10.35 -2.19
C ILE A 142 -8.76 -11.38 -1.40
N PRO A 143 -7.48 -11.11 -1.11
CA PRO A 143 -6.76 -9.83 -1.24
C PRO A 143 -6.33 -9.50 -2.68
N TYR A 144 -6.29 -8.20 -3.03
CA TYR A 144 -5.93 -7.69 -4.37
C TYR A 144 -4.50 -8.04 -4.82
#